data_AF-A0A9P4P8P4-F1
#
_entry.id   AF-A0A9P4P8P4-F1
#
_cell.length_a   1.000
_cell.length_b   1.000
_cell.length_c   1.000
_cell.angle_alpha   90.00
_cell.angle_beta   90.00
_cell.angle_gamma   90.00
#
_symmetry.space_group_name_H-M   'P 1'
#
loop_
_entity.id
_entity.type
_entity.pdbx_description
1 polymer ?
#
loop_
_entity_poly.entity_id
_entity_poly.type
_entity_poly.pdbx_seq_one_letter_code
_entity_poly.pdbx_strand_id
1 'polypeptide(L)' 'VKLDHLGPMVVNRDGTLSRIGNWEQMTEMERRNTLRVLGKRNQLRLDTLRAAE' A
#
# COMPACT_ATOMS: atom_id res chain seq x y z
N VAL A 1 -8.15 -18.66 5.84
CA VAL A 1 -6.94 -18.55 4.98
C VAL A 1 -5.99 -17.59 5.68
N LYS A 2 -4.79 -18.04 6.07
CA LYS A 2 -3.81 -17.17 6.73
C LYS A 2 -3.25 -16.21 5.69
N LEU A 3 -3.45 -14.91 5.89
CA LEU A 3 -2.97 -13.83 5.01
C LEU A 3 -1.56 -13.38 5.42
N ASP A 4 -0.82 -14.23 6.11
CA ASP A 4 0.44 -13.91 6.79
C ASP A 4 1.54 -13.48 5.80
N HIS A 5 1.37 -13.85 4.52
CA HIS A 5 2.29 -13.58 3.40
C HIS A 5 2.00 -12.26 2.66
N LEU A 6 0.92 -11.55 3.02
CA LEU A 6 0.54 -10.31 2.36
C LEU A 6 1.25 -9.11 2.96
N GLY A 7 1.61 -8.18 2.09
CA GLY A 7 2.25 -6.95 2.48
C GLY A 7 1.31 -5.90 3.06
N PRO A 8 1.84 -4.69 3.27
CA PRO A 8 1.07 -3.57 3.78
C PRO A 8 -0.10 -3.19 2.87
N MET A 9 -1.05 -2.49 3.45
CA MET A 9 -2.24 -2.00 2.74
C MET A 9 -1.89 -0.83 1.81
N VAL A 10 -2.56 -0.79 0.67
CA VAL A 10 -2.41 0.23 -0.37
C VAL A 10 -3.78 0.86 -0.60
N VAL A 11 -3.82 2.19 -0.58
CA VAL A 11 -4.98 2.98 -1.03
C VAL A 11 -4.84 3.17 -2.53
N ASN A 12 -5.84 2.79 -3.32
CA ASN A 12 -5.86 3.00 -4.76
C ASN A 12 -6.48 4.36 -5.11
N ARG A 13 -6.27 4.82 -6.34
CA ARG A 13 -6.81 6.11 -6.81
C ARG A 13 -8.32 6.11 -6.99
N ASP A 14 -8.90 4.93 -7.20
CA ASP A 14 -10.35 4.70 -7.31
C ASP A 14 -11.04 4.57 -5.95
N GLY A 15 -10.31 4.76 -4.84
CA GLY A 15 -10.83 4.63 -3.48
C GLY A 15 -10.81 3.22 -2.92
N THR A 16 -10.47 2.20 -3.72
CA THR A 16 -10.40 0.83 -3.22
C THR A 16 -9.16 0.58 -2.36
N LEU A 17 -9.23 -0.43 -1.50
CA LEU A 17 -8.13 -0.89 -0.66
C LEU A 17 -7.60 -2.23 -1.18
N SER A 18 -6.29 -2.35 -1.28
CA SER A 18 -5.62 -3.60 -1.65
C SER A 18 -4.43 -3.89 -0.72
N ARG A 19 -3.87 -5.09 -0.81
CA ARG A 19 -2.61 -5.45 -0.13
C ARG A 19 -1.58 -5.85 -1.19
N ILE A 20 -0.30 -5.65 -0.88
CA ILE A 20 0.79 -6.08 -1.77
C ILE A 20 0.85 -7.61 -1.76
N GLY A 21 0.38 -8.23 -2.85
CA GLY A 21 0.27 -9.68 -2.98
C GLY A 21 1.61 -10.39 -3.11
N ASN A 22 2.61 -9.72 -3.69
CA ASN A 22 3.93 -10.28 -3.93
C ASN A 22 4.96 -9.95 -2.82
N TRP A 23 4.49 -9.59 -1.61
CA TRP A 23 5.34 -9.02 -0.56
C TRP A 23 6.46 -9.97 -0.09
N GLU A 24 6.16 -11.26 0.00
CA GLU A 24 7.15 -12.25 0.39
C GLU A 24 8.23 -12.50 -0.65
N GLN A 25 7.90 -12.34 -1.94
CA GLN A 25 8.89 -12.48 -3.00
C GLN A 25 9.79 -11.24 -3.13
N MET A 26 9.43 -10.11 -2.51
CA MET A 26 10.26 -8.91 -2.53
C MET A 26 11.52 -9.10 -1.68
N THR A 27 12.64 -8.64 -2.22
CA THR A 27 13.90 -8.52 -1.48
C THR A 27 13.76 -7.51 -0.34
N GLU A 28 14.65 -7.60 0.65
CA GLU A 28 14.65 -6.67 1.77
C GLU A 28 14.84 -5.21 1.31
N MET A 29 15.64 -4.97 0.27
CA MET A 29 15.81 -3.63 -0.30
C MET A 29 14.51 -3.09 -0.91
N GLU A 30 13.77 -3.91 -1.65
CA GLU A 30 12.48 -3.54 -2.25
C GLU A 30 11.41 -3.28 -1.18
N ARG A 31 11.37 -4.10 -0.12
CA ARG A 31 10.46 -3.91 1.02
C ARG A 31 10.73 -2.58 1.72
N ARG A 32 11.98 -2.27 2.05
CA ARG A 32 12.36 -0.97 2.66
C ARG A 32 11.98 0.21 1.77
N ASN A 33 12.30 0.14 0.48
CA ASN A 33 11.96 1.20 -0.46
C ASN A 33 10.45 1.42 -0.57
N THR A 34 9.69 0.32 -0.53
CA THR A 34 8.23 0.34 -0.58
C THR A 34 7.66 0.99 0.67
N LEU A 35 8.07 0.55 1.86
CA LEU A 35 7.61 1.12 3.13
C LEU A 35 7.93 2.62 3.24
N ARG A 36 9.12 3.04 2.77
CA ARG A 36 9.56 4.44 2.79
C ARG A 36 8.59 5.37 2.04
N VAL A 37 8.00 4.92 0.93
CA VAL A 37 7.15 5.78 0.07
C VAL A 37 5.66 5.50 0.23
N LEU A 38 5.28 4.31 0.70
CA LEU A 38 3.89 3.86 0.73
C LEU A 38 3.03 4.71 1.66
N GLY A 39 3.52 5.02 2.86
CA GLY A 39 2.77 5.85 3.83
C GLY A 39 2.38 7.21 3.24
N LYS A 40 3.36 7.95 2.67
CA LYS A 40 3.12 9.24 2.03
C LYS A 40 2.15 9.13 0.84
N ARG A 41 2.26 8.07 0.04
CA ARG A 41 1.37 7.84 -1.12
C ARG A 41 -0.07 7.54 -0.68
N ASN A 42 -0.25 6.69 0.33
CA ASN A 42 -1.57 6.38 0.86
C ASN A 42 -2.22 7.63 1.46
N GLN A 43 -1.47 8.42 2.22
CA GLN A 43 -1.97 9.69 2.78
C GLN A 43 -2.44 10.63 1.68
N LEU A 44 -1.60 10.90 0.68
CA LEU A 44 -1.94 11.79 -0.42
C LEU A 44 -3.19 11.34 -1.19
N ARG A 45 -3.32 10.02 -1.44
CA ARG A 45 -4.49 9.46 -2.13
C ARG A 45 -5.74 9.60 -1.28
N LEU A 46 -5.64 9.33 0.02
CA LEU A 46 -6.76 9.47 0.95
C LEU A 46 -7.22 10.93 1.06
N ASP A 47 -6.29 11.88 1.16
CA ASP A 47 -6.61 13.31 1.20
C ASP A 47 -7.30 13.77 -0.08
N THR A 48 -6.85 13.26 -1.24
CA THR A 48 -7.47 13.55 -2.54
C THR A 48 -8.91 13.02 -2.59
N LEU A 49 -9.15 11.80 -2.11
CA LEU A 49 -10.49 11.20 -2.09
C LEU A 49 -11.43 11.96 -1.15
N ARG A 50 -10.95 12.35 0.03
CA ARG A 50 -11.71 13.14 1.00
C ARG A 50 -12.05 14.55 0.51
N ALA A 51 -11.19 15.15 -0.31
CA ALA A 51 -11.45 16.45 -0.92
C ALA A 51 -12.42 16.39 -2.11
N ALA A 52 -12.69 15.19 -2.64
CA ALA A 52 -13.62 14.95 -3.73
C ALA A 52 -15.02 14.54 -3.26
N GLU A 53 -15.21 14.29 -1.95
CA GLU A 53 -16.51 14.20 -1.27
C GLU A 53 -17.07 15.60 -0.96
#